data_AF-A0A7S3YQ53-F1
#
_entry.id   AF-A0A7S3YQ53-F1
#
_cell.length_a   1.000
_cell.length_b   1.000
_cell.length_c   1.000
_cell.angle_alpha   90.00
_cell.angle_beta   90.00
_cell.angle_gamma   90.00
#
_symmetry.space_group_name_H-M   'P 1'
#
loop_
_entity.id
_entity.type
_entity.pdbx_description
1 polymer ?
#
loop_
_entity_poly.entity_id
_entity_poly.type
_entity_poly.pdbx_seq_one_letter_code
_entity_poly.pdbx_strand_id
1 'polypeptide(L)'
;TIEVVPCMEEVLGVSLPDLNDPHSLPKLREMLRDHDPGYVDESESGGEGYGELTRIVNKMVSTLVEPLCVQPTFLVHHPLILSPLARRADPDVCKNTQLAERFELFIGGRELCNAYTELADPNEQRRRFALQEAARESGDSEAA
;
A
#
# COMPACT_ATOMS: atom_id res chain seq x y z
N THR A 1 -12.63 3.02 -12.93
CA THR A 1 -11.47 2.26 -12.43
C THR A 1 -10.30 3.20 -12.32
N ILE A 2 -9.52 3.09 -11.26
CA ILE A 2 -8.36 3.91 -10.97
C ILE A 2 -7.21 2.95 -10.63
N GLU A 3 -6.04 3.16 -11.23
CA GLU A 3 -4.82 2.47 -10.82
C GLU A 3 -4.17 3.24 -9.68
N VAL A 4 -3.86 2.55 -8.57
CA VAL A 4 -3.43 3.21 -7.33
C VAL A 4 -2.18 4.05 -7.52
N VAL A 5 -1.09 3.46 -8.01
CA VAL A 5 0.21 4.16 -8.11
C VAL A 5 0.18 5.32 -9.11
N PRO A 6 -0.30 5.17 -10.37
CA PRO A 6 -0.40 6.30 -11.30
C PRO A 6 -1.28 7.43 -10.77
N CYS A 7 -2.37 7.12 -10.07
CA CYS A 7 -3.23 8.13 -9.48
C CYS A 7 -2.51 8.91 -8.38
N MET A 8 -1.76 8.23 -7.52
CA MET A 8 -0.95 8.91 -6.50
C MET A 8 0.11 9.82 -7.14
N GLU A 9 0.81 9.36 -8.18
CA GLU A 9 1.79 10.18 -8.90
C GLU A 9 1.16 11.42 -9.55
N GLU A 10 -0.06 11.28 -10.10
CA GLU A 10 -0.81 12.40 -10.68
C GLU A 10 -1.22 13.43 -9.62
N VAL A 11 -1.74 12.97 -8.47
CA VAL A 11 -2.14 13.86 -7.36
C VAL A 11 -0.94 14.58 -6.76
N LEU A 12 0.18 13.88 -6.56
CA LEU A 12 1.42 14.45 -6.02
C LEU A 12 2.18 15.31 -7.05
N GLY A 13 1.89 15.15 -8.35
CA GLY A 13 2.60 15.80 -9.45
C GLY A 13 4.06 15.35 -9.61
N VAL A 14 4.45 14.24 -8.99
CA VAL A 14 5.82 13.70 -8.98
C VAL A 14 5.80 12.18 -9.04
N SER A 15 6.87 11.59 -9.57
CA SER A 15 7.03 10.14 -9.56
C SER A 15 7.39 9.63 -8.17
N LEU A 16 6.74 8.55 -7.76
CA LEU A 16 6.90 7.93 -6.45
C LEU A 16 8.22 7.14 -6.37
N PRO A 17 8.88 7.11 -5.20
CA PRO A 17 9.96 6.15 -4.95
C PRO A 17 9.40 4.72 -4.83
N ASP A 18 10.27 3.71 -4.67
CA ASP A 18 9.82 2.33 -4.51
C ASP A 18 9.02 2.17 -3.21
N LEU A 19 7.73 1.86 -3.37
CA LEU A 19 6.77 1.67 -2.28
C LEU A 19 6.99 0.38 -1.49
N ASN A 20 7.90 -0.49 -1.93
CA ASN A 20 8.19 -1.78 -1.30
C ASN A 20 9.59 -1.84 -0.70
N ASP A 21 10.34 -0.73 -0.72
CA ASP A 21 11.67 -0.61 -0.13
C ASP A 21 11.65 0.33 1.08
N PRO A 22 12.00 -0.14 2.30
CA PRO A 22 12.13 0.71 3.48
C PRO A 22 13.11 1.88 3.32
N HIS A 23 14.07 1.83 2.39
CA HIS A 23 14.95 2.96 2.10
C HIS A 23 14.18 4.19 1.54
N SER A 24 12.99 3.98 1.01
CA SER A 24 12.10 5.05 0.52
C SER A 24 11.37 5.81 1.62
N LEU A 25 11.34 5.28 2.86
CA LEU A 25 10.60 5.83 4.00
C LEU A 25 10.80 7.34 4.22
N PRO A 26 12.04 7.88 4.25
CA PRO A 26 12.23 9.31 4.53
C PRO A 26 11.52 10.20 3.49
N LYS A 27 11.56 9.80 2.23
CA LYS A 27 10.95 10.53 1.11
C LYS A 27 9.43 10.40 1.13
N LEU A 28 8.90 9.21 1.42
CA LEU A 28 7.45 8.98 1.54
C LEU A 28 6.85 9.76 2.72
N ARG A 29 7.56 9.87 3.86
CA ARG A 29 7.15 10.71 4.99
C ARG A 29 7.11 12.20 4.64
N GLU A 30 8.06 12.68 3.86
CA GLU A 30 8.07 14.07 3.38
C GLU A 30 6.85 14.32 2.49
N MET A 31 6.65 13.47 1.48
CA MET A 31 5.50 13.56 0.57
C MET A 31 4.15 13.52 1.28
N LEU A 32 4.00 12.62 2.27
CA LEU A 32 2.77 12.52 3.05
C LEU A 32 2.53 13.76 3.91
N ARG A 33 3.56 14.30 4.57
CA ARG A 33 3.41 15.51 5.41
C ARG A 33 3.08 16.76 4.61
N ASP A 34 3.59 16.86 3.38
CA ASP A 34 3.29 17.99 2.50
C ASP A 34 1.81 17.99 2.07
N HIS A 35 1.20 16.80 1.91
CA HIS A 35 -0.18 16.65 1.47
C HIS A 35 -1.20 16.52 2.62
N ASP A 36 -0.76 16.01 3.76
CA ASP A 36 -1.54 15.92 5.00
C ASP A 36 -0.73 16.48 6.17
N PRO A 37 -0.68 17.81 6.33
CA PRO A 37 0.06 18.45 7.42
C PRO A 37 -0.48 18.10 8.82
N GLY A 38 -1.71 17.58 8.88
CA GLY A 38 -2.34 17.09 10.09
C GLY A 38 -2.02 15.64 10.42
N TYR A 39 -1.26 14.94 9.56
CA TYR A 39 -0.82 13.57 9.83
C TYR A 39 0.11 13.55 11.05
N VAL A 40 -0.43 13.06 12.15
CA VAL A 40 0.35 12.66 13.32
C VAL A 40 0.47 11.14 13.24
N ASP A 41 1.70 10.67 13.29
CA ASP A 41 1.93 9.25 13.40
C ASP A 41 1.52 8.78 14.81
N GLU A 42 0.32 8.21 14.94
CA GLU A 42 -0.29 7.82 16.21
C GLU A 42 0.36 6.59 16.87
N SER A 43 1.34 5.93 16.22
CA SER A 43 2.05 4.86 16.93
C SER A 43 3.05 5.43 17.94
N GLU A 44 2.72 5.32 19.22
CA GLU A 44 3.71 5.39 20.30
C GLU A 44 4.70 4.19 20.24
N SER A 45 4.41 3.17 19.42
CA SER A 45 5.21 1.96 19.23
C SER A 45 5.89 1.97 17.86
N GLY A 46 7.19 2.25 17.84
CA GLY A 46 8.01 2.33 16.64
C GLY A 46 8.18 0.98 15.94
N GLY A 47 7.29 0.66 15.01
CA GLY A 47 7.62 -0.31 13.97
C GLY A 47 8.74 0.27 13.11
N GLU A 48 9.89 -0.38 13.04
CA GLU A 48 10.99 0.03 12.17
C GLU A 48 10.94 -0.75 10.84
N GLY A 49 11.24 -0.08 9.72
CA GLY A 49 11.36 -0.74 8.43
C GLY A 49 10.00 -1.04 7.75
N TYR A 50 9.68 -2.31 7.53
CA TYR A 50 8.55 -2.71 6.67
C TYR A 50 7.16 -2.42 7.28
N GLY A 51 7.01 -2.48 8.60
CA GLY A 51 5.73 -2.14 9.26
C GLY A 51 5.37 -0.67 9.05
N GLU A 52 6.35 0.22 9.28
CA GLU A 52 6.18 1.64 9.03
C GLU A 52 5.89 1.95 7.56
N LEU A 53 6.59 1.27 6.65
CA LEU A 53 6.39 1.44 5.21
C LEU A 53 4.96 1.08 4.82
N THR A 54 4.47 -0.06 5.28
CA THR A 54 3.09 -0.52 5.06
C THR A 54 2.11 0.55 5.49
N ARG A 55 2.26 1.08 6.70
CA ARG A 55 1.34 2.10 7.24
C ARG A 55 1.40 3.41 6.47
N ILE A 56 2.59 3.93 6.15
CA ILE A 56 2.73 5.18 5.40
C ILE A 56 2.12 5.02 4.01
N VAL A 57 2.43 3.93 3.31
CA VAL A 57 1.89 3.67 1.97
C VAL A 57 0.36 3.52 2.04
N ASN A 58 -0.17 2.80 3.03
CA ASN A 58 -1.61 2.68 3.24
C ASN A 58 -2.25 4.05 3.48
N LYS A 59 -1.67 4.87 4.35
CA LYS A 59 -2.16 6.22 4.63
C LYS A 59 -2.14 7.11 3.40
N MET A 60 -1.08 7.03 2.58
CA MET A 60 -1.01 7.78 1.33
C MET A 60 -2.14 7.37 0.36
N VAL A 61 -2.44 6.07 0.24
CA VAL A 61 -3.58 5.61 -0.57
C VAL A 61 -4.89 6.16 -0.03
N SER A 62 -5.11 6.06 1.29
CA SER A 62 -6.33 6.54 1.91
C SER A 62 -6.53 8.05 1.82
N THR A 63 -5.46 8.84 1.89
CA THR A 63 -5.56 10.30 1.79
C THR A 63 -5.66 10.78 0.34
N LEU A 64 -4.93 10.15 -0.59
CA LEU A 64 -4.78 10.67 -1.96
C LEU A 64 -5.78 10.06 -2.94
N VAL A 65 -6.19 8.81 -2.75
CA VAL A 65 -6.94 8.04 -3.76
C VAL A 65 -8.39 7.79 -3.34
N GLU A 66 -8.64 7.35 -2.11
CA GLU A 66 -9.99 7.02 -1.64
C GLU A 66 -11.01 8.18 -1.77
N PRO A 67 -10.67 9.46 -1.47
CA PRO A 67 -11.62 10.57 -1.60
C PRO A 67 -12.11 10.83 -3.03
N LEU A 68 -11.36 10.36 -4.03
CA LEU A 68 -11.73 10.48 -5.45
C LEU A 68 -12.84 9.50 -5.85
N CYS A 69 -13.09 8.47 -5.03
CA CYS A 69 -14.01 7.38 -5.32
C CYS A 69 -15.47 7.70 -4.93
N VAL A 70 -16.03 8.77 -5.51
CA VAL A 70 -17.44 9.16 -5.28
C VAL A 70 -18.40 8.22 -6.02
N GLN A 71 -18.12 7.96 -7.30
CA GLN A 71 -18.86 6.98 -8.10
C GLN A 71 -18.34 5.56 -7.85
N PRO A 72 -19.10 4.50 -8.22
CA PRO A 72 -18.60 3.13 -8.16
C PRO A 72 -17.28 2.98 -8.91
N THR A 73 -16.20 2.79 -8.15
CA THR A 73 -14.84 2.84 -8.66
C THR A 73 -14.07 1.63 -8.16
N PHE A 74 -13.52 0.87 -9.10
CA PHE A 74 -12.52 -0.14 -8.80
C PHE A 74 -11.15 0.52 -8.64
N LEU A 75 -10.57 0.46 -7.45
CA LEU A 75 -9.15 0.70 -7.22
C LEU A 75 -8.40 -0.58 -7.53
N VAL A 76 -7.39 -0.54 -8.39
CA VAL A 76 -6.67 -1.75 -8.85
C VAL A 76 -5.16 -1.57 -8.73
N HIS A 77 -4.45 -2.69 -8.72
CA HIS A 77 -2.99 -2.75 -8.73
C HIS A 77 -2.34 -2.07 -7.52
N HIS A 78 -2.75 -2.50 -6.33
CA HIS A 78 -2.21 -2.00 -5.07
C HIS A 78 -0.72 -2.33 -4.92
N PRO A 79 0.07 -1.51 -4.21
CA PRO A 79 1.44 -1.87 -3.83
C PRO A 79 1.49 -3.26 -3.17
N LEU A 80 2.48 -4.06 -3.56
CA LEU A 80 2.58 -5.45 -3.09
C LEU A 80 2.75 -5.54 -1.57
N ILE A 81 3.44 -4.56 -0.96
CA ILE A 81 3.61 -4.47 0.50
C ILE A 81 2.28 -4.41 1.26
N LEU A 82 1.22 -3.85 0.65
CA LEU A 82 -0.12 -3.77 1.25
C LEU A 82 -0.95 -5.05 1.05
N SER A 83 -0.44 -6.01 0.27
CA SER A 83 -1.22 -7.15 -0.23
C SER A 83 -0.46 -8.47 -0.07
N PRO A 84 -0.21 -8.91 1.18
CA PRO A 84 0.65 -10.06 1.50
C PRO A 84 0.13 -11.38 0.90
N LEU A 85 -1.18 -11.54 0.80
CA LEU A 85 -1.85 -12.76 0.29
C LEU A 85 -2.11 -12.70 -1.22
N ALA A 86 -1.93 -11.55 -1.85
CA ALA A 86 -2.24 -11.38 -3.27
C ALA A 86 -1.06 -11.81 -4.14
N ARG A 87 -1.39 -12.42 -5.29
CA ARG A 87 -0.43 -12.70 -6.35
C ARG A 87 0.17 -11.40 -6.86
N ARG A 88 1.48 -11.43 -7.14
CA ARG A 88 2.17 -10.31 -7.78
C ARG A 88 1.66 -10.16 -9.22
N ALA A 89 1.38 -8.93 -9.61
CA ALA A 89 0.99 -8.59 -10.98
C ALA A 89 2.17 -8.73 -11.96
N ASP A 90 1.84 -8.90 -13.24
CA ASP A 90 2.85 -9.04 -14.29
C ASP A 90 3.74 -7.79 -14.37
N PRO A 91 5.08 -7.93 -14.33
CA PRO A 91 6.01 -6.80 -14.44
C PRO A 91 5.78 -5.90 -15.66
N ASP A 92 5.32 -6.46 -16.78
CA ASP A 92 5.05 -5.71 -18.01
C ASP A 92 3.84 -4.77 -17.84
N VAL A 93 2.85 -5.19 -17.06
CA VAL A 93 1.66 -4.37 -16.72
C VAL A 93 2.05 -3.26 -15.76
N CYS A 94 2.99 -3.52 -14.83
CA CYS A 94 3.30 -2.62 -13.74
C CYS A 94 4.57 -1.78 -13.95
N LYS A 95 5.16 -1.79 -15.16
CA LYS A 95 6.41 -1.08 -15.49
C LYS A 95 7.55 -1.36 -14.49
N ASN A 96 7.67 -2.61 -14.06
CA ASN A 96 8.60 -3.08 -13.02
C ASN A 96 8.31 -2.62 -11.57
N THR A 97 7.23 -1.89 -11.30
CA THR A 97 6.75 -1.64 -9.93
C THR A 97 6.18 -2.93 -9.34
N GLN A 98 6.47 -3.21 -8.06
CA GLN A 98 5.91 -4.40 -7.40
C GLN A 98 4.47 -4.11 -6.95
N LEU A 99 3.51 -4.52 -7.78
CA LEU A 99 2.08 -4.40 -7.52
C LEU A 99 1.44 -5.78 -7.36
N ALA A 100 0.27 -5.80 -6.72
CA ALA A 100 -0.55 -6.98 -6.53
C ALA A 100 -1.73 -7.01 -7.52
N GLU A 101 -2.15 -8.20 -7.91
CA GLU A 101 -3.42 -8.43 -8.60
C GLU A 101 -4.58 -8.34 -7.62
N ARG A 102 -4.80 -7.15 -7.07
CA ARG A 102 -5.86 -6.82 -6.12
C ARG A 102 -6.72 -5.71 -6.68
N PHE A 103 -8.01 -5.77 -6.37
CA PHE A 103 -8.90 -4.66 -6.52
C PHE A 103 -9.79 -4.45 -5.30
N GLU A 104 -10.19 -3.21 -5.11
CA GLU A 104 -11.21 -2.81 -4.14
C GLU A 104 -12.30 -2.03 -4.84
N LEU A 105 -13.57 -2.26 -4.45
CA LEU A 105 -14.70 -1.47 -4.93
C LEU A 105 -15.03 -0.40 -3.91
N PHE A 106 -14.97 0.85 -4.32
CA PHE A 106 -15.42 1.99 -3.53
C PHE A 106 -16.70 2.61 -4.11
N ILE A 107 -17.64 3.00 -3.24
CA ILE A 107 -18.84 3.78 -3.60
C ILE A 107 -19.06 4.86 -2.54
N GLY A 108 -19.14 6.13 -2.94
CA GLY A 108 -19.34 7.24 -2.01
C GLY A 108 -18.23 7.38 -0.97
N GLY A 109 -16.98 7.07 -1.34
CA GLY A 109 -15.82 7.11 -0.45
C GLY A 109 -15.78 6.00 0.60
N ARG A 110 -16.55 4.91 0.42
CA ARG A 110 -16.53 3.74 1.31
C ARG A 110 -16.13 2.51 0.52
N GLU A 111 -15.29 1.67 1.12
CA GLU A 111 -14.96 0.35 0.61
C GLU A 111 -16.18 -0.59 0.76
N LEU A 112 -16.51 -1.33 -0.29
CA LEU A 112 -17.58 -2.32 -0.32
C LEU A 112 -17.08 -3.74 -0.60
N CYS A 113 -15.94 -3.87 -1.25
CA CYS A 113 -15.38 -5.17 -1.63
C CYS A 113 -13.87 -5.05 -1.73
N ASN A 114 -13.19 -6.10 -1.29
CA ASN A 114 -11.79 -6.35 -1.52
C ASN A 114 -11.67 -7.75 -2.13
N ALA A 115 -10.94 -7.86 -3.22
CA ALA A 115 -10.70 -9.11 -3.91
C ALA A 115 -9.32 -9.11 -4.57
N TYR A 116 -8.73 -10.28 -4.67
CA TYR A 116 -7.41 -10.46 -5.25
C TYR A 116 -7.26 -11.84 -5.85
N THR A 117 -6.34 -11.97 -6.81
CA THR A 117 -5.86 -13.29 -7.20
C THR A 117 -5.02 -13.85 -6.07
N GLU A 118 -5.41 -15.00 -5.53
CA GLU A 118 -4.72 -15.66 -4.43
C GLU A 118 -3.26 -16.02 -4.77
N LEU A 119 -2.36 -15.81 -3.81
CA LEU A 119 -1.01 -16.32 -3.89
C LEU A 119 -1.02 -17.85 -3.72
N ALA A 120 -0.84 -18.57 -4.82
CA ALA A 120 -0.84 -20.03 -4.82
C ALA A 120 0.53 -20.67 -4.52
N ASP A 121 1.63 -19.89 -4.45
CA ASP A 121 2.97 -20.42 -4.14
C ASP A 121 3.19 -20.51 -2.61
N PRO A 122 3.26 -21.72 -2.03
CA PRO A 122 3.40 -21.89 -0.59
C PRO A 122 4.77 -21.43 -0.05
N ASN A 123 5.82 -21.41 -0.88
CA ASN A 123 7.14 -20.97 -0.44
C ASN A 123 7.18 -19.44 -0.33
N GLU A 124 6.62 -18.75 -1.31
CA GLU A 124 6.51 -17.28 -1.26
C GLU A 124 5.57 -16.84 -0.14
N GLN A 125 4.43 -17.53 0.04
CA GLN A 125 3.51 -17.24 1.14
C GLN A 125 4.20 -17.37 2.50
N ARG A 126 5.00 -18.44 2.69
CA ARG A 126 5.79 -18.63 3.91
C ARG A 126 6.81 -17.51 4.12
N ARG A 127 7.48 -17.05 3.05
CA ARG A 127 8.44 -15.93 3.13
C ARG A 127 7.76 -14.65 3.59
N ARG A 128 6.57 -14.35 3.06
CA ARG A 128 5.79 -13.16 3.43
C ARG A 128 5.31 -13.22 4.88
N PHE A 129 4.80 -14.38 5.33
CA PHE A 129 4.44 -14.56 6.73
C PHE A 129 5.62 -14.36 7.68
N ALA A 130 6.82 -14.83 7.32
CA ALA A 130 8.01 -14.58 8.15
C ALA A 130 8.36 -13.08 8.26
N LEU A 131 8.14 -12.31 7.20
CA LEU A 131 8.33 -10.84 7.23
C LEU A 131 7.28 -10.15 8.10
N GLN A 132 6.03 -10.58 8.01
CA GLN A 132 4.94 -10.04 8.84
C GLN A 132 5.13 -10.38 10.32
N GLU A 133 5.55 -11.60 10.63
CA GLU A 133 5.84 -12.00 12.01
C GLU A 133 7.01 -11.18 12.59
N ALA A 134 8.07 -10.95 11.80
CA ALA A 134 9.16 -10.08 12.22
C ALA A 134 8.69 -8.63 12.45
N ALA A 135 7.77 -8.11 11.63
CA ALA A 135 7.16 -6.81 11.84
C ALA A 135 6.33 -6.76 13.14
N ARG A 136 5.55 -7.81 13.40
CA ARG A 136 4.76 -7.98 14.63
C ARG A 136 5.64 -8.01 15.88
N GLU A 137 6.74 -8.77 15.84
CA GLU A 137 7.73 -8.83 16.92
C GLU A 137 8.41 -7.47 17.16
N SER A 138 8.54 -6.64 16.12
CA SER A 138 9.07 -5.28 16.22
C SER A 138 8.06 -4.23 16.73
N GLY A 139 6.85 -4.66 17.11
CA GLY A 139 5.84 -3.79 17.73
C GLY A 139 4.75 -3.28 16.78
N ASP A 140 4.67 -3.81 15.55
CA ASP A 140 3.55 -3.53 14.64
C ASP A 140 2.34 -4.41 15.01
N SER A 141 1.42 -3.88 15.82
CA SER A 141 0.22 -4.61 16.25
C SER A 141 -0.79 -4.88 15.13
N GLU A 142 -0.67 -4.18 14.00
CA GLU A 142 -1.57 -4.29 12.84
C GLU A 142 -1.01 -5.22 11.74
N ALA A 143 0.19 -5.79 11.93
CA ALA A 143 0.75 -6.78 11.03
C ALA A 143 -0.07 -8.09 11.09
N ALA A 144 -0.90 -8.34 10.07
CA ALA A 144 -1.77 -9.50 9.93
C ALA A 144 -1.49 -10.29 8.65
#